data_AF-A0A7J4V449-F1
#
_entry.id   AF-A0A7J4V449-F1
#
_cell.length_a   1.000
_cell.length_b   1.000
_cell.length_c   1.000
_cell.angle_alpha   90.00
_cell.angle_beta   90.00
_cell.angle_gamma   90.00
#
_symmetry.space_group_name_H-M   'P 1'
#
loop_
_entity.id
_entity.type
_entity.pdbx_description
1 polymer ?
#
loop_
_entity_poly.entity_id
_entity_poly.type
_entity_poly.pdbx_seq_one_letter_code
_entity_poly.pdbx_strand_id
1 'polypeptide(L)'
;MHMFNAPNLITLLRIALIPLFVLLFFSPWRYADLLAAALFLLLSLTDFIDGYLARKRRQVTDFGKLLDPIADKLLISTALVLLIGRGVEWWMALIIIIREVLLTALRLYIVKGDIVIAASWLGKLKTVSQIVAITAALIGAPLVYWLMLIAVVLTLVSGIGYLVGIRKATGNEIINVPNTITFMRMLLLIPLVLLISRGNTTWALVCFTFIVAMDKLDGISASLTRQRTKLGEILDSFTDWLILPATFFVLILFGYIDRFYFGVMLLTSALFAASKFLYVSRSKDTSSTPLGKLAVGLGYISIFCFLLGFVYRYAALWVFIGSCYLSIAYFFIFSFIRRRTS
;
A
#
# COMPACT_ATOMS: atom_id res chain seq x y z
N MET A 1 21.44 -10.84 21.62
CA MET A 1 20.67 -11.50 20.54
C MET A 1 21.33 -11.17 19.22
N HIS A 2 21.93 -12.15 18.53
CA HIS A 2 22.59 -11.88 17.26
C HIS A 2 21.56 -11.60 16.16
N MET A 3 21.64 -10.43 15.54
CA MET A 3 20.80 -10.03 14.40
C MET A 3 21.06 -10.87 13.15
N PHE A 4 22.23 -11.52 13.07
CA PHE A 4 22.65 -12.36 11.96
C PHE A 4 22.46 -13.85 12.29
N ASN A 5 21.27 -14.35 11.94
CA ASN A 5 20.99 -15.79 11.92
C ASN A 5 20.75 -16.23 10.47
N ALA A 6 20.91 -17.52 10.17
CA ALA A 6 20.73 -18.08 8.83
C ALA A 6 19.39 -17.68 8.16
N PRO A 7 18.23 -17.65 8.85
CA PRO A 7 16.97 -17.18 8.26
C PRO A 7 17.03 -15.71 7.83
N ASN A 8 17.54 -14.81 8.68
CA ASN A 8 17.63 -13.38 8.37
C ASN A 8 18.58 -13.11 7.20
N LEU A 9 19.64 -13.91 7.05
CA LEU A 9 20.56 -13.80 5.92
C LEU A 9 19.87 -14.17 4.60
N ILE A 10 19.01 -15.20 4.61
CA ILE A 10 18.22 -15.59 3.43
C ILE A 10 17.25 -14.46 3.04
N THR A 11 16.56 -13.85 4.00
CA THR A 11 15.69 -12.69 3.74
C THR A 11 16.46 -11.51 3.18
N LEU A 12 17.64 -11.20 3.73
CA LEU A 12 18.48 -10.10 3.26
C LEU A 12 19.02 -10.36 1.85
N LEU A 13 19.45 -11.60 1.57
CA LEU A 13 19.86 -12.04 0.23
C LEU A 13 18.71 -11.91 -0.76
N ARG A 14 17.47 -12.25 -0.37
CA ARG A 14 16.30 -12.07 -1.24
C ARG A 14 16.14 -10.61 -1.65
N ILE A 15 16.20 -9.68 -0.69
CA ILE A 15 16.12 -8.24 -0.98
C ILE A 15 17.27 -7.81 -1.89
N ALA A 16 18.49 -8.26 -1.61
CA ALA A 16 19.68 -7.94 -2.40
C ALA A 16 19.64 -8.49 -3.84
N LEU A 17 18.88 -9.57 -4.08
CA LEU A 17 18.70 -10.17 -5.40
C LEU A 17 17.54 -9.56 -6.21
N ILE A 18 16.70 -8.69 -5.62
CA ILE A 18 15.66 -7.96 -6.37
C ILE A 18 16.28 -7.10 -7.50
N PRO A 19 17.33 -6.29 -7.27
CA PRO A 19 18.00 -5.57 -8.36
C PRO A 19 18.49 -6.48 -9.49
N LEU A 20 19.03 -7.66 -9.17
CA LEU A 20 19.44 -8.63 -10.18
C LEU A 20 18.23 -9.12 -11.00
N PHE A 21 17.10 -9.41 -10.35
CA PHE A 21 15.85 -9.72 -11.04
C PHE A 21 15.40 -8.59 -11.98
N VAL A 22 15.49 -7.33 -11.55
CA VAL A 22 15.18 -6.16 -12.40
C VAL A 22 16.13 -6.08 -13.60
N LEU A 23 17.43 -6.28 -13.40
CA LEU A 23 18.42 -6.29 -14.49
C LEU A 23 18.15 -7.40 -15.50
N LEU A 24 17.82 -8.61 -15.04
CA LEU A 24 17.42 -9.70 -15.92
C LEU A 24 16.14 -9.36 -16.69
N PHE A 25 15.15 -8.74 -16.03
CA PHE A 25 13.90 -8.33 -16.69
C PHE A 25 14.12 -7.34 -17.83
N PHE A 26 15.08 -6.41 -17.73
CA PHE A 26 15.38 -5.46 -18.80
C PHE A 26 16.46 -5.96 -19.77
N SER A 27 17.07 -7.11 -19.51
CA SER A 27 18.14 -7.63 -20.35
C SER A 27 17.59 -8.06 -21.72
N PRO A 28 18.24 -7.66 -22.82
CA PRO A 28 17.84 -8.08 -24.18
C PRO A 28 18.23 -9.54 -24.48
N TRP A 29 18.86 -10.25 -23.54
CA TRP A 29 19.35 -11.60 -23.76
C TRP A 29 18.20 -12.61 -23.92
N ARG A 30 18.29 -13.51 -24.90
CA ARG A 30 17.21 -14.46 -25.25
C ARG A 30 16.72 -15.33 -24.08
N TYR A 31 17.59 -15.65 -23.13
CA TYR A 31 17.24 -16.45 -21.94
C TYR A 31 16.93 -15.62 -20.71
N ALA A 32 16.95 -14.28 -20.82
CA ALA A 32 16.76 -13.39 -19.68
C ALA A 32 15.40 -13.58 -19.02
N ASP A 33 14.33 -13.75 -19.79
CA ASP A 33 12.98 -13.96 -19.27
C ASP A 33 12.85 -15.28 -18.50
N LEU A 34 13.45 -16.35 -19.03
CA LEU A 34 13.48 -17.66 -18.37
C LEU A 34 14.28 -17.59 -17.06
N LEU A 35 15.42 -16.89 -17.07
CA LEU A 35 16.26 -16.70 -15.88
C LEU A 35 15.58 -15.78 -14.86
N ALA A 36 14.88 -14.73 -15.30
CA ALA A 36 14.11 -13.86 -14.43
C ALA A 36 12.95 -14.63 -13.77
N ALA A 37 12.24 -15.48 -14.53
CA ALA A 37 11.20 -16.36 -14.01
C ALA A 37 11.76 -17.40 -13.03
N ALA A 38 12.88 -18.04 -13.36
CA ALA A 38 13.55 -18.99 -12.48
C ALA A 38 14.04 -18.33 -11.18
N LEU A 39 14.67 -17.15 -11.29
CA LEU A 39 15.12 -16.38 -10.14
C LEU A 39 13.93 -15.95 -9.27
N PHE A 40 12.87 -15.41 -9.87
CA PHE A 40 11.63 -15.05 -9.16
C PHE A 40 11.07 -16.24 -8.39
N LEU A 41 10.91 -17.39 -9.07
CA LEU A 41 10.38 -18.61 -8.45
C LEU A 41 11.27 -19.10 -7.31
N LEU A 42 12.59 -19.12 -7.50
CA LEU A 42 13.55 -19.46 -6.44
C LEU A 42 13.41 -18.54 -5.23
N LEU A 43 13.38 -17.22 -5.46
CA LEU A 43 13.23 -16.23 -4.40
C LEU A 43 11.89 -16.39 -3.66
N SER A 44 10.78 -16.63 -4.37
CA SER A 44 9.47 -16.90 -3.76
C SER A 44 9.43 -18.21 -2.97
N LEU A 45 10.11 -19.26 -3.44
CA LEU A 45 10.15 -20.55 -2.76
C LEU A 45 11.04 -20.52 -1.50
N THR A 46 12.11 -19.71 -1.50
CA THR A 46 12.97 -19.57 -0.31
C THR A 46 12.23 -19.08 0.94
N ASP A 47 11.09 -18.39 0.78
CA ASP A 47 10.23 -17.90 1.89
C ASP A 47 9.53 -19.04 2.66
N PHE A 48 9.29 -20.16 1.98
CA PHE A 48 8.76 -21.33 2.67
C PHE A 48 9.87 -22.03 3.47
N ILE A 49 11.11 -21.96 2.97
CA ILE A 49 12.27 -22.64 3.53
C ILE A 49 12.80 -21.90 4.76
N ASP A 50 12.96 -20.58 4.70
CA ASP A 50 13.42 -19.76 5.84
C ASP A 50 12.44 -19.83 7.02
N GLY A 51 11.14 -19.74 6.77
CA GLY A 51 10.09 -19.86 7.78
C GLY A 51 10.03 -21.26 8.39
N TYR A 52 10.28 -22.31 7.59
CA TYR A 52 10.42 -23.67 8.11
C TYR A 52 11.68 -23.81 8.97
N LEU A 53 12.82 -23.30 8.51
CA LEU A 53 14.10 -23.40 9.19
C LEU A 53 14.12 -22.60 10.51
N ALA A 54 13.52 -21.41 10.53
CA ALA A 54 13.38 -20.57 11.71
C ALA A 54 12.54 -21.25 12.80
N ARG A 55 11.42 -21.89 12.42
CA ARG A 55 10.58 -22.67 13.34
C ARG A 55 11.29 -23.91 13.86
N LYS A 56 11.99 -24.65 12.98
CA LYS A 56 12.70 -25.89 13.35
C LYS A 56 13.91 -25.62 14.25
N ARG A 57 14.64 -24.52 14.02
CA ARG A 57 15.84 -24.16 14.80
C ARG A 57 15.55 -23.25 16.00
N ARG A 58 14.29 -22.88 16.25
CA ARG A 58 13.88 -21.90 17.29
C ARG A 58 14.64 -20.57 17.19
N GLN A 59 15.13 -20.21 16.01
CA GLN A 59 15.92 -18.99 15.74
C GLN A 59 15.02 -17.86 15.23
N VAL A 60 13.88 -17.65 15.88
CA VAL A 60 12.96 -16.57 15.50
C VAL A 60 13.44 -15.27 16.14
N THR A 61 13.72 -14.26 15.33
CA THR A 61 14.14 -12.93 15.80
C THR A 61 13.06 -11.89 15.49
N ASP A 62 12.94 -10.84 16.30
CA ASP A 62 11.96 -9.78 16.06
C ASP A 62 12.29 -8.95 14.81
N PHE A 63 13.57 -8.87 14.45
CA PHE A 63 14.03 -8.28 13.20
C PHE A 63 13.57 -9.09 11.98
N GLY A 64 13.75 -10.41 12.00
CA GLY A 64 13.25 -11.30 10.94
C GLY A 64 11.73 -11.23 10.78
N LYS A 65 10.97 -11.27 11.89
CA LYS A 65 9.50 -11.12 11.87
C LYS A 65 9.03 -9.84 11.17
N LEU A 66 9.82 -8.76 11.23
CA LEU A 66 9.52 -7.50 10.57
C LEU A 66 9.95 -7.49 9.10
N LEU A 67 11.15 -8.00 8.80
CA LEU A 67 11.71 -8.00 7.44
C LEU A 67 11.04 -9.00 6.51
N ASP A 68 10.67 -10.19 6.98
CA ASP A 68 10.15 -11.25 6.11
C ASP A 68 8.87 -10.79 5.36
N PRO A 69 7.86 -10.20 6.03
CA PRO A 69 6.69 -9.68 5.32
C PRO A 69 7.00 -8.52 4.37
N ILE A 70 8.02 -7.71 4.66
CA ILE A 70 8.43 -6.59 3.80
C ILE A 70 9.11 -7.13 2.54
N ALA A 71 10.06 -8.06 2.69
CA ALA A 71 10.80 -8.65 1.58
C ALA A 71 9.88 -9.40 0.60
N ASP A 72 8.93 -10.19 1.11
CA ASP A 72 7.92 -10.89 0.30
C ASP A 72 7.12 -9.89 -0.55
N LYS A 73 6.61 -8.81 0.06
CA LYS A 73 5.79 -7.83 -0.66
C LYS A 73 6.59 -6.99 -1.63
N LEU A 74 7.85 -6.70 -1.33
CA LEU A 74 8.74 -6.00 -2.27
C LEU A 74 8.92 -6.80 -3.56
N LEU A 75 9.28 -8.08 -3.48
CA LEU A 75 9.51 -8.92 -4.67
C LEU A 75 8.27 -9.02 -5.56
N ILE A 76 7.11 -9.36 -4.97
CA ILE A 76 5.84 -9.49 -5.69
C ILE A 76 5.43 -8.14 -6.31
N SER A 77 5.54 -7.04 -5.56
CA SER A 77 5.17 -5.72 -6.05
C SER A 77 6.09 -5.24 -7.17
N THR A 78 7.40 -5.45 -7.05
CA THR A 78 8.37 -5.13 -8.12
C THR A 78 8.06 -5.91 -9.39
N ALA A 79 7.83 -7.22 -9.29
CA ALA A 79 7.49 -8.04 -10.46
C ALA A 79 6.20 -7.56 -11.13
N LEU A 80 5.15 -7.30 -10.35
CA LEU A 80 3.88 -6.79 -10.88
C LEU A 80 4.02 -5.44 -11.57
N VAL A 81 4.72 -4.48 -10.96
CA VAL A 81 4.95 -3.15 -11.57
C VAL A 81 5.68 -3.26 -12.90
N LEU A 82 6.72 -4.10 -12.98
CA LEU A 82 7.48 -4.31 -14.22
C LEU A 82 6.61 -4.96 -15.31
N LEU A 83 5.80 -5.95 -14.93
CA LEU A 83 4.93 -6.67 -15.85
C LEU A 83 3.82 -5.80 -16.46
N ILE A 84 3.47 -4.66 -15.84
CA ILE A 84 2.57 -3.68 -16.46
C ILE A 84 3.13 -3.23 -17.82
N GLY A 85 4.44 -2.99 -17.90
CA GLY A 85 5.11 -2.61 -19.14
C GLY A 85 5.14 -3.71 -20.21
N ARG A 86 4.76 -4.95 -19.87
CA ARG A 86 4.71 -6.12 -20.75
C ARG A 86 3.29 -6.64 -21.00
N GLY A 87 2.27 -5.84 -20.73
CA GLY A 87 0.89 -6.15 -21.07
C GLY A 87 0.06 -6.82 -19.95
N VAL A 88 0.61 -6.94 -18.73
CA VAL A 88 -0.26 -7.20 -17.57
C VAL A 88 -1.11 -5.98 -17.31
N GLU A 89 -2.42 -6.20 -17.20
CA GLU A 89 -3.38 -5.16 -16.88
C GLU A 89 -3.01 -4.44 -15.57
N TRP A 90 -2.69 -3.14 -15.68
CA TRP A 90 -2.19 -2.33 -14.57
C TRP A 90 -3.13 -2.34 -13.36
N TRP A 91 -4.44 -2.47 -13.60
CA TRP A 91 -5.44 -2.53 -12.54
C TRP A 91 -5.35 -3.82 -11.72
N MET A 92 -5.03 -4.96 -12.34
CA MET A 92 -4.85 -6.24 -11.63
C MET A 92 -3.64 -6.16 -10.70
N ALA A 93 -2.52 -5.64 -11.22
CA ALA A 93 -1.30 -5.41 -10.45
C ALA A 93 -1.55 -4.47 -9.27
N LEU A 94 -2.25 -3.35 -9.51
CA LEU A 94 -2.54 -2.37 -8.48
C LEU A 94 -3.43 -2.93 -7.34
N ILE A 95 -4.47 -3.70 -7.67
CA ILE A 95 -5.32 -4.37 -6.66
C ILE A 95 -4.49 -5.25 -5.75
N ILE A 96 -3.63 -6.09 -6.36
CA ILE A 96 -2.80 -7.03 -5.61
C ILE A 96 -1.87 -6.24 -4.68
N ILE A 97 -1.12 -5.27 -5.21
CA ILE A 97 -0.14 -4.47 -4.43
C ILE A 97 -0.83 -3.77 -3.24
N ILE A 98 -1.90 -3.01 -3.49
CA ILE A 98 -2.60 -2.25 -2.44
C ILE A 98 -3.08 -3.19 -1.33
N ARG A 99 -3.74 -4.28 -1.71
CA ARG A 99 -4.28 -5.24 -0.74
C ARG A 99 -3.16 -5.89 0.08
N GLU A 100 -2.06 -6.25 -0.55
CA GLU A 100 -0.91 -6.88 0.13
C GLU A 100 -0.30 -5.97 1.19
N VAL A 101 -0.03 -4.71 0.83
CA VAL A 101 0.54 -3.72 1.75
C VAL A 101 -0.41 -3.50 2.93
N LEU A 102 -1.71 -3.34 2.64
CA LEU A 102 -2.74 -3.09 3.63
C LEU A 102 -2.86 -4.22 4.67
N LEU A 103 -3.01 -5.47 4.23
CA LEU A 103 -3.13 -6.58 5.18
C LEU A 103 -1.82 -6.91 5.90
N THR A 104 -0.68 -6.59 5.29
CA THR A 104 0.63 -6.72 5.95
C THR A 104 0.75 -5.70 7.09
N ALA A 105 0.38 -4.44 6.84
CA ALA A 105 0.34 -3.41 7.88
C ALA A 105 -0.61 -3.80 9.04
N LEU A 106 -1.81 -4.29 8.70
CA LEU A 106 -2.77 -4.77 9.71
C LEU A 106 -2.23 -5.93 10.53
N ARG A 107 -1.55 -6.90 9.89
CA ARG A 107 -0.90 -8.02 10.59
C ARG A 107 0.17 -7.52 11.55
N LEU A 108 1.02 -6.60 11.13
CA LEU A 108 2.07 -6.03 11.99
C LEU A 108 1.47 -5.27 13.19
N TYR A 109 0.31 -4.64 13.02
CA TYR A 109 -0.40 -4.01 14.13
C TYR A 109 -0.93 -5.03 15.14
N ILE A 110 -1.57 -6.10 14.66
CA ILE A 110 -2.20 -7.12 15.50
C ILE A 110 -1.15 -7.95 16.27
N VAL A 111 -0.02 -8.28 15.64
CA VAL A 111 1.08 -9.02 16.28
C VAL A 111 1.66 -8.23 17.46
N LYS A 112 1.63 -6.89 17.43
CA LYS A 112 2.04 -6.06 18.58
C LYS A 112 1.07 -6.15 19.76
N GLY A 113 -0.16 -6.61 19.55
CA GLY A 113 -1.17 -6.80 20.58
C GLY A 113 -1.33 -8.25 21.04
N ASP A 114 -0.34 -9.11 20.80
CA ASP A 114 -0.30 -10.53 21.18
C ASP A 114 -1.45 -11.42 20.66
N ILE A 115 -2.21 -10.94 19.67
CA ILE A 115 -3.28 -11.71 19.02
C ILE A 115 -2.69 -12.49 17.85
N VAL A 116 -2.68 -13.82 17.96
CA VAL A 116 -2.18 -14.70 16.90
C VAL A 116 -3.34 -15.25 16.08
N ILE A 117 -3.38 -14.88 14.80
CA ILE A 117 -4.39 -15.37 13.85
C ILE A 117 -3.74 -16.44 12.98
N ALA A 118 -4.29 -17.65 13.05
CA ALA A 118 -3.81 -18.78 12.25
C ALA A 118 -3.91 -18.49 10.75
N ALA A 119 -2.91 -18.96 10.00
CA ALA A 119 -2.91 -18.82 8.54
C ALA A 119 -4.06 -19.62 7.91
N SER A 120 -4.93 -18.95 7.16
CA SER A 120 -6.04 -19.59 6.47
C SER A 120 -5.58 -20.31 5.19
N TRP A 121 -6.27 -21.40 4.83
CA TRP A 121 -6.06 -22.12 3.56
C TRP A 121 -6.15 -21.18 2.35
N LEU A 122 -7.11 -20.26 2.36
CA LEU A 122 -7.29 -19.23 1.34
C LEU A 122 -6.06 -18.32 1.19
N GLY A 123 -5.36 -18.02 2.29
CA GLY A 123 -4.12 -17.25 2.26
C GLY A 123 -3.00 -17.97 1.50
N LYS A 124 -2.87 -19.30 1.68
CA LYS A 124 -1.90 -20.11 0.96
C LYS A 124 -2.23 -20.20 -0.53
N LEU A 125 -3.48 -20.50 -0.87
CA LEU A 125 -3.96 -20.58 -2.25
C LEU A 125 -3.70 -19.29 -3.02
N LYS A 126 -4.01 -18.15 -2.39
CA LYS A 126 -3.71 -16.84 -2.95
C LYS A 126 -2.22 -16.69 -3.27
N THR A 127 -1.32 -16.97 -2.31
CA THR A 127 0.12 -16.80 -2.54
C THR A 127 0.60 -17.68 -3.70
N VAL A 128 0.16 -18.95 -3.74
CA VAL A 128 0.48 -19.85 -4.86
C VAL A 128 -0.04 -19.30 -6.18
N SER A 129 -1.28 -18.82 -6.22
CA SER A 129 -1.88 -18.27 -7.44
C SER A 129 -1.14 -17.04 -7.97
N GLN A 130 -0.66 -16.16 -7.09
CA GLN A 130 0.13 -14.99 -7.50
C GLN A 130 1.50 -15.39 -8.05
N ILE A 131 2.19 -16.32 -7.38
CA ILE A 131 3.49 -16.81 -7.85
C ILE A 131 3.34 -17.45 -9.23
N VAL A 132 2.30 -18.28 -9.42
CA VAL A 132 2.00 -18.92 -10.72
C VAL A 132 1.67 -17.87 -11.79
N ALA A 133 0.80 -16.91 -11.49
CA ALA A 133 0.39 -15.89 -12.45
C ALA A 133 1.56 -14.99 -12.88
N ILE A 134 2.40 -14.56 -11.93
CA ILE A 134 3.59 -13.73 -12.20
C ILE A 134 4.63 -14.52 -12.99
N THR A 135 4.89 -15.79 -12.61
CA THR A 135 5.85 -16.64 -13.34
C THR A 135 5.38 -16.88 -14.77
N ALA A 136 4.09 -17.17 -14.97
CA ALA A 136 3.48 -17.32 -16.29
C ALA A 136 3.59 -16.03 -17.11
N ALA A 137 3.39 -14.86 -16.50
CA ALA A 137 3.53 -13.56 -17.14
C ALA A 137 4.99 -13.28 -17.56
N LEU A 138 5.98 -13.65 -16.73
CA LEU A 138 7.40 -13.43 -17.02
C LEU A 138 7.87 -14.23 -18.25
N ILE A 139 7.40 -15.46 -18.42
CA ILE A 139 7.75 -16.31 -19.57
C ILE A 139 6.84 -16.13 -20.79
N GLY A 140 5.84 -15.23 -20.71
CA GLY A 140 4.89 -15.00 -21.80
C GLY A 140 3.98 -16.20 -22.09
N ALA A 141 3.60 -16.97 -21.07
CA ALA A 141 2.73 -18.14 -21.24
C ALA A 141 1.34 -17.75 -21.80
N PRO A 142 0.60 -18.66 -22.46
CA PRO A 142 -0.80 -18.40 -22.75
C PRO A 142 -1.60 -18.30 -21.45
N LEU A 143 -2.74 -17.59 -21.47
CA LEU A 143 -3.69 -17.44 -20.34
C LEU A 143 -3.24 -16.54 -19.17
N VAL A 144 -2.17 -15.72 -19.31
CA VAL A 144 -1.73 -14.77 -18.26
C VAL A 144 -2.89 -13.97 -17.67
N TYR A 145 -3.76 -13.45 -18.53
CA TYR A 145 -4.91 -12.65 -18.12
C TYR A 145 -5.80 -13.41 -17.12
N TRP A 146 -6.14 -14.66 -17.41
CA TRP A 146 -7.01 -15.48 -16.55
C TRP A 146 -6.32 -15.88 -15.25
N LEU A 147 -5.02 -16.21 -15.30
CA LEU A 147 -4.23 -16.51 -14.11
C LEU A 147 -4.13 -15.29 -13.18
N MET A 148 -3.88 -14.11 -13.75
CA MET A 148 -3.86 -12.84 -13.02
C MET A 148 -5.24 -12.52 -12.42
N LEU A 149 -6.32 -12.76 -13.17
CA LEU A 149 -7.69 -12.57 -12.66
C LEU A 149 -7.99 -13.49 -11.47
N ILE A 150 -7.62 -14.77 -11.56
CA ILE A 150 -7.74 -15.73 -10.44
C ILE A 150 -6.93 -15.24 -9.23
N ALA A 151 -5.70 -14.76 -9.45
CA ALA A 151 -4.86 -14.22 -8.39
C ALA A 151 -5.51 -13.00 -7.72
N VAL A 152 -6.13 -12.10 -8.49
CA VAL A 152 -6.89 -10.95 -7.96
C VAL A 152 -8.07 -11.42 -7.12
N VAL A 153 -8.91 -12.33 -7.63
CA VAL A 153 -10.09 -12.84 -6.90
C VAL A 153 -9.70 -13.52 -5.60
N LEU A 154 -8.72 -14.42 -5.63
CA LEU A 154 -8.22 -15.09 -4.43
C LEU A 154 -7.58 -14.11 -3.44
N THR A 155 -6.92 -13.06 -3.95
CA THR A 155 -6.40 -11.96 -3.13
C THR A 155 -7.51 -11.27 -2.37
N LEU A 156 -8.61 -10.88 -3.04
CA LEU A 156 -9.74 -10.24 -2.38
C LEU A 156 -10.44 -11.16 -1.38
N VAL A 157 -10.77 -12.39 -1.79
CA VAL A 157 -11.47 -13.38 -0.94
C VAL A 157 -10.66 -13.73 0.31
N SER A 158 -9.35 -14.00 0.15
CA SER A 158 -8.46 -14.25 1.29
C SER A 158 -8.41 -13.05 2.24
N GLY A 159 -8.57 -11.83 1.73
CA GLY A 159 -8.47 -10.61 2.53
C GLY A 159 -9.69 -10.45 3.43
N ILE A 160 -10.87 -10.64 2.85
CA ILE A 160 -12.15 -10.68 3.57
C ILE A 160 -12.10 -11.77 4.64
N GLY A 161 -11.65 -12.98 4.28
CA GLY A 161 -11.51 -14.10 5.23
C GLY A 161 -10.59 -13.77 6.42
N TYR A 162 -9.50 -13.04 6.18
CA TYR A 162 -8.60 -12.60 7.24
C TYR A 162 -9.28 -11.57 8.17
N LEU A 163 -9.97 -10.57 7.61
CA LEU A 163 -10.72 -9.57 8.40
C LEU A 163 -11.81 -10.21 9.27
N VAL A 164 -12.55 -11.19 8.72
CA VAL A 164 -13.55 -11.96 9.47
C VAL A 164 -12.89 -12.78 10.59
N GLY A 165 -11.72 -13.37 10.33
CA GLY A 165 -10.94 -14.08 11.35
C GLY A 165 -10.54 -13.18 12.52
N ILE A 166 -10.05 -11.97 12.23
CA ILE A 166 -9.73 -10.97 13.27
C ILE A 166 -10.98 -10.62 14.07
N ARG A 167 -12.08 -10.34 13.38
CA ARG A 167 -13.34 -9.93 14.00
C ARG A 167 -13.86 -10.99 14.99
N LYS A 168 -13.80 -12.27 14.60
CA LYS A 168 -14.16 -13.41 15.48
C LYS A 168 -13.22 -13.56 16.67
N ALA A 169 -11.92 -13.38 16.48
CA ALA A 169 -10.92 -13.53 17.54
C ALA A 169 -10.94 -12.39 18.57
N THR A 170 -11.37 -11.20 18.17
CA THR A 170 -11.26 -9.97 18.97
C THR A 170 -12.61 -9.38 19.42
N GLY A 171 -13.72 -10.08 19.16
CA GLY A 171 -15.05 -9.62 19.61
C GLY A 171 -15.46 -8.23 19.10
N ASN A 172 -14.99 -7.82 17.90
CA ASN A 172 -15.13 -6.48 17.31
C ASN A 172 -14.28 -5.36 17.92
N GLU A 173 -13.36 -5.64 18.85
CA GLU A 173 -12.49 -4.61 19.43
C GLU A 173 -11.54 -4.00 18.39
N ILE A 174 -11.03 -4.82 17.47
CA ILE A 174 -10.09 -4.39 16.43
C ILE A 174 -10.81 -4.10 15.11
N ILE A 175 -11.70 -4.99 14.65
CA ILE A 175 -12.45 -4.81 13.40
C ILE A 175 -13.90 -4.50 13.74
N ASN A 176 -14.19 -3.21 13.77
CA ASN A 176 -15.50 -2.64 14.05
C ASN A 176 -16.09 -1.99 12.78
N VAL A 177 -17.29 -1.41 12.90
CA VAL A 177 -17.98 -0.76 11.77
C VAL A 177 -17.14 0.39 11.18
N PRO A 178 -16.62 1.35 11.98
CA PRO A 178 -15.75 2.42 11.45
C PRO A 178 -14.56 1.89 10.65
N ASN A 179 -13.78 0.95 11.22
CA ASN A 179 -12.59 0.43 10.55
C ASN A 179 -12.96 -0.32 9.26
N THR A 180 -14.12 -1.01 9.24
CA THR A 180 -14.62 -1.67 8.03
C THR A 180 -14.95 -0.67 6.94
N ILE A 181 -15.57 0.47 7.29
CA ILE A 181 -15.84 1.58 6.36
C ILE A 181 -14.52 2.11 5.79
N THR A 182 -13.51 2.35 6.63
CA THR A 182 -12.17 2.79 6.19
C THR A 182 -11.50 1.77 5.26
N PHE A 183 -11.61 0.46 5.53
CA PHE A 183 -11.12 -0.58 4.61
C PHE A 183 -11.86 -0.58 3.26
N MET A 184 -13.18 -0.42 3.27
CA MET A 184 -13.96 -0.33 2.03
C MET A 184 -13.60 0.93 1.24
N ARG A 185 -13.35 2.06 1.93
CA ARG A 185 -12.86 3.31 1.34
C ARG A 185 -11.55 3.11 0.56
N MET A 186 -10.60 2.36 1.14
CA MET A 186 -9.36 2.02 0.43
C MET A 186 -9.59 1.13 -0.80
N LEU A 187 -10.53 0.19 -0.74
CA LEU A 187 -10.85 -0.69 -1.87
C LEU A 187 -11.49 0.06 -3.04
N LEU A 188 -12.19 1.17 -2.78
CA LEU A 188 -12.76 2.03 -3.83
C LEU A 188 -11.70 2.74 -4.67
N LEU A 189 -10.43 2.76 -4.25
CA LEU A 189 -9.33 3.21 -5.10
C LEU A 189 -9.27 2.39 -6.40
N ILE A 190 -9.64 1.10 -6.36
CA ILE A 190 -9.63 0.19 -7.50
C ILE A 190 -10.58 0.66 -8.62
N PRO A 191 -11.91 0.77 -8.40
CA PRO A 191 -12.82 1.27 -9.42
C PRO A 191 -12.50 2.72 -9.81
N LEU A 192 -12.02 3.55 -8.88
CA LEU A 192 -11.61 4.92 -9.21
C LEU A 192 -10.51 4.93 -10.28
N VAL A 193 -9.43 4.16 -10.08
CA VAL A 193 -8.32 4.12 -11.04
C VAL A 193 -8.80 3.56 -12.38
N LEU A 194 -9.64 2.52 -12.36
CA LEU A 194 -10.22 1.93 -13.56
C LEU A 194 -11.02 2.94 -14.37
N LEU A 195 -11.83 3.75 -13.71
CA LEU A 195 -12.67 4.74 -14.37
C LEU A 195 -11.83 5.87 -14.98
N ILE A 196 -10.81 6.36 -14.26
CA ILE A 196 -9.87 7.36 -14.79
C ILE A 196 -9.11 6.81 -16.00
N SER A 197 -8.63 5.57 -15.93
CA SER A 197 -7.89 4.95 -17.05
C SER A 197 -8.71 4.82 -18.34
N ARG A 198 -10.03 4.65 -18.21
CA ARG A 198 -10.96 4.47 -19.33
C ARG A 198 -11.48 5.79 -19.88
N GLY A 199 -10.98 6.93 -19.41
CA GLY A 199 -11.48 8.23 -19.83
C GLY A 199 -12.79 8.65 -19.15
N ASN A 200 -13.35 7.83 -18.28
CA ASN A 200 -14.71 8.01 -17.76
C ASN A 200 -14.73 8.90 -16.51
N THR A 201 -14.51 10.20 -16.73
CA THR A 201 -14.37 11.19 -15.66
C THR A 201 -15.62 11.36 -14.81
N THR A 202 -16.82 11.24 -15.39
CA THR A 202 -18.09 11.37 -14.65
C THR A 202 -18.24 10.29 -13.59
N TRP A 203 -18.03 9.03 -13.98
CA TRP A 203 -18.11 7.93 -13.02
C TRP A 203 -16.93 7.92 -12.06
N ALA A 204 -15.73 8.33 -12.51
CA ALA A 204 -14.60 8.54 -11.62
C ALA A 204 -14.91 9.59 -10.54
N LEU A 205 -15.58 10.69 -10.90
CA LEU A 205 -16.02 11.72 -9.97
C LEU A 205 -17.04 11.19 -8.96
N VAL A 206 -18.03 10.41 -9.41
CA VAL A 206 -19.01 9.75 -8.53
C VAL A 206 -18.30 8.83 -7.54
N CYS A 207 -17.38 8.00 -8.03
CA CYS A 207 -16.60 7.08 -7.20
C CYS A 207 -15.74 7.85 -6.18
N PHE A 208 -15.06 8.91 -6.62
CA PHE A 208 -14.25 9.76 -5.75
C PHE A 208 -15.08 10.49 -4.69
N THR A 209 -16.27 10.97 -5.06
CA THR A 209 -17.20 11.60 -4.11
C THR A 209 -17.65 10.59 -3.05
N PHE A 210 -17.91 9.35 -3.46
CA PHE A 210 -18.27 8.28 -2.55
C PHE A 210 -17.10 7.95 -1.59
N ILE A 211 -15.86 7.92 -2.08
CA ILE A 211 -14.65 7.78 -1.25
C ILE A 211 -14.59 8.89 -0.18
N VAL A 212 -14.74 10.16 -0.57
CA VAL A 212 -14.68 11.30 0.37
C VAL A 212 -15.87 11.28 1.34
N ALA A 213 -17.05 10.83 0.89
CA ALA A 213 -18.20 10.66 1.77
C ALA A 213 -17.95 9.56 2.82
N MET A 214 -17.28 8.46 2.45
CA MET A 214 -16.95 7.39 3.39
C MET A 214 -16.01 7.84 4.52
N ASP A 215 -15.12 8.80 4.26
CA ASP A 215 -14.24 9.45 5.28
C ASP A 215 -15.02 10.32 6.28
N LYS A 216 -16.22 10.78 5.93
CA LYS A 216 -17.12 11.37 6.92
C LYS A 216 -17.93 10.30 7.65
N LEU A 217 -18.32 9.24 6.95
CA LEU A 217 -19.16 8.18 7.50
C LEU A 217 -18.45 7.33 8.55
N ASP A 218 -17.16 7.03 8.41
CA ASP A 218 -16.40 6.34 9.47
C ASP A 218 -16.23 7.22 10.71
N GLY A 219 -15.96 8.51 10.55
CA GLY A 219 -15.91 9.47 11.66
C GLY A 219 -17.24 9.60 12.41
N ILE A 220 -18.35 9.67 11.68
CA ILE A 220 -19.71 9.67 12.26
C ILE A 220 -20.03 8.31 12.89
N SER A 221 -19.67 7.21 12.23
CA SER A 221 -19.88 5.87 12.78
C SER A 221 -19.12 5.69 14.09
N ALA A 222 -17.89 6.18 14.18
CA ALA A 222 -17.07 6.10 15.38
C ALA A 222 -17.66 6.91 16.55
N SER A 223 -18.26 8.07 16.28
CA SER A 223 -18.91 8.88 17.32
C SER A 223 -20.24 8.25 17.77
N LEU A 224 -21.05 7.72 16.84
CA LEU A 224 -22.33 7.07 17.14
C LEU A 224 -22.16 5.75 17.90
N THR A 225 -21.21 4.92 17.48
CA THR A 225 -20.99 3.60 18.10
C THR A 225 -20.12 3.68 19.35
N ARG A 226 -19.52 4.84 19.66
CA ARG A 226 -18.48 5.01 20.71
C ARG A 226 -17.31 4.03 20.56
N GLN A 227 -17.05 3.51 19.36
CA GLN A 227 -15.99 2.56 19.08
C GLN A 227 -14.80 3.23 18.37
N ARG A 228 -14.23 4.27 18.97
CA ARG A 228 -13.01 4.88 18.44
C ARG A 228 -11.80 4.02 18.81
N THR A 229 -11.12 3.48 17.79
CA THR A 229 -9.96 2.60 17.99
C THR A 229 -8.69 3.27 17.52
N LYS A 230 -7.56 2.95 18.17
CA LYS A 230 -6.23 3.42 17.75
C LYS A 230 -5.86 2.91 16.35
N LEU A 231 -6.34 1.72 15.98
CA LEU A 231 -6.22 1.20 14.61
C LEU A 231 -6.96 2.10 13.61
N GLY A 232 -8.19 2.51 13.93
CA GLY A 232 -8.99 3.41 13.08
C GLY A 232 -8.28 4.72 12.79
N GLU A 233 -7.68 5.36 13.80
CA GLU A 233 -6.91 6.60 13.60
C GLU A 233 -5.68 6.41 12.71
N ILE A 234 -4.99 5.26 12.84
CA ILE A 234 -3.86 4.91 11.97
C ILE A 234 -4.35 4.64 10.55
N LEU A 235 -5.44 3.90 10.40
CA LEU A 235 -6.03 3.55 9.12
C LEU A 235 -6.55 4.79 8.39
N ASP A 236 -7.19 5.74 9.06
CA ASP A 236 -7.63 7.00 8.44
C ASP A 236 -6.45 7.77 7.86
N SER A 237 -5.42 8.03 8.67
CA SER A 237 -4.24 8.74 8.18
C SER A 237 -3.51 7.99 7.08
N PHE A 238 -3.52 6.65 7.11
CA PHE A 238 -2.92 5.82 6.07
C PHE A 238 -3.75 5.83 4.78
N THR A 239 -5.08 5.80 4.90
CA THR A 239 -6.01 5.85 3.75
C THR A 239 -5.82 7.14 2.97
N ASP A 240 -5.73 8.27 3.67
CA ASP A 240 -5.52 9.57 3.02
C ASP A 240 -4.18 9.60 2.29
N TRP A 241 -3.13 9.06 2.92
CA TRP A 241 -1.79 8.94 2.34
C TRP A 241 -1.73 7.96 1.16
N LEU A 242 -2.68 7.04 1.06
CA LEU A 242 -2.79 6.11 -0.06
C LEU A 242 -3.62 6.71 -1.20
N ILE A 243 -4.82 7.19 -0.92
CA ILE A 243 -5.82 7.61 -1.93
C ILE A 243 -5.36 8.89 -2.65
N LEU A 244 -4.89 9.91 -1.93
CA LEU A 244 -4.52 11.18 -2.54
C LEU A 244 -3.36 11.00 -3.54
N PRO A 245 -2.17 10.51 -3.13
CA PRO A 245 -1.05 10.34 -4.05
C PRO A 245 -1.36 9.36 -5.18
N ALA A 246 -2.07 8.25 -4.90
CA ALA A 246 -2.44 7.30 -5.94
C ALA A 246 -3.36 7.93 -6.99
N THR A 247 -4.37 8.71 -6.58
CA THR A 247 -5.30 9.35 -7.52
C THR A 247 -4.58 10.40 -8.36
N PHE A 248 -3.72 11.23 -7.76
CA PHE A 248 -2.92 12.19 -8.51
C PHE A 248 -1.93 11.52 -9.47
N PHE A 249 -1.27 10.44 -9.03
CA PHE A 249 -0.39 9.66 -9.88
C PHE A 249 -1.11 9.15 -11.12
N VAL A 250 -2.32 8.63 -10.94
CA VAL A 250 -3.16 8.11 -12.03
C VAL A 250 -3.61 9.23 -12.95
N LEU A 251 -4.05 10.37 -12.42
CA LEU A 251 -4.42 11.54 -13.22
C LEU A 251 -3.24 12.03 -14.08
N ILE A 252 -2.03 12.02 -13.54
CA ILE A 252 -0.80 12.34 -14.30
C ILE A 252 -0.53 11.26 -15.37
N LEU A 253 -0.59 9.99 -14.99
CA LEU A 253 -0.27 8.85 -15.86
C LEU A 253 -1.16 8.81 -17.10
N PHE A 254 -2.45 9.09 -16.94
CA PHE A 254 -3.44 9.12 -18.03
C PHE A 254 -3.61 10.51 -18.67
N GLY A 255 -2.74 11.48 -18.36
CA GLY A 255 -2.66 12.75 -19.06
C GLY A 255 -3.69 13.81 -18.67
N TYR A 256 -4.39 13.64 -17.56
CA TYR A 256 -5.29 14.67 -17.00
C TYR A 256 -4.53 15.82 -16.33
N ILE A 257 -3.32 15.53 -15.83
CA ILE A 257 -2.40 16.49 -15.21
C ILE A 257 -1.09 16.46 -15.99
N ASP A 258 -0.48 17.62 -16.18
CA ASP A 258 0.82 17.73 -16.86
C ASP A 258 1.92 16.99 -16.07
N ARG A 259 2.80 16.30 -16.79
CA ARG A 259 3.90 15.50 -16.20
C ARG A 259 4.87 16.34 -15.38
N PHE A 260 4.96 17.65 -15.61
CA PHE A 260 5.71 18.59 -14.78
C PHE A 260 5.35 18.46 -13.29
N TYR A 261 4.06 18.29 -12.99
CA TYR A 261 3.57 18.18 -11.61
C TYR A 261 3.98 16.87 -10.93
N PHE A 262 4.39 15.84 -11.69
CA PHE A 262 4.89 14.60 -11.12
C PHE A 262 6.08 14.84 -10.19
N GLY A 263 7.10 15.57 -10.66
CA GLY A 263 8.29 15.88 -9.88
C GLY A 263 7.97 16.71 -8.64
N VAL A 264 7.09 17.72 -8.79
CA VAL A 264 6.65 18.58 -7.69
C VAL A 264 5.94 17.75 -6.61
N MET A 265 4.97 16.93 -6.99
CA MET A 265 4.19 16.13 -6.05
C MET A 265 5.02 15.02 -5.38
N LEU A 266 5.94 14.40 -6.13
CA LEU A 266 6.86 13.40 -5.58
C LEU A 266 7.77 14.02 -4.52
N LEU A 267 8.35 15.19 -4.81
CA LEU A 267 9.17 15.95 -3.86
C LEU A 267 8.38 16.35 -2.62
N THR A 268 7.18 16.92 -2.79
CA THR A 268 6.32 17.31 -1.68
C THR A 268 5.93 16.11 -0.82
N SER A 269 5.63 14.97 -1.42
CA SER A 269 5.28 13.73 -0.70
C SER A 269 6.48 13.18 0.09
N ALA A 270 7.68 13.18 -0.48
CA ALA A 270 8.91 12.75 0.18
C ALA A 270 9.26 13.64 1.37
N LEU A 271 9.19 14.97 1.20
CA LEU A 271 9.44 15.95 2.26
C LEU A 271 8.41 15.86 3.40
N PHE A 272 7.15 15.62 3.05
CA PHE A 272 6.09 15.39 4.05
C PHE A 272 6.34 14.10 4.85
N ALA A 273 6.68 13.00 4.17
CA ALA A 273 7.01 11.75 4.85
C ALA A 273 8.23 11.91 5.78
N ALA A 274 9.30 12.55 5.31
CA ALA A 274 10.51 12.81 6.09
C ALA A 274 10.24 13.70 7.32
N SER A 275 9.50 14.80 7.14
CA SER A 275 9.15 15.72 8.24
C SER A 275 8.23 15.05 9.27
N LYS A 276 7.23 14.28 8.84
CA LYS A 276 6.36 13.51 9.75
C LYS A 276 7.13 12.42 10.49
N PHE A 277 8.05 11.71 9.82
CA PHE A 277 8.91 10.71 10.47
C PHE A 277 9.78 11.33 11.56
N LEU A 278 10.45 12.46 11.25
CA LEU A 278 11.24 13.21 12.23
C LEU A 278 10.38 13.68 13.42
N TYR A 279 9.19 14.21 13.14
CA TYR A 279 8.26 14.62 14.19
C TYR A 279 7.86 13.45 15.10
N VAL A 280 7.33 12.35 14.53
CA VAL A 280 6.87 11.18 15.28
C VAL A 280 8.00 10.54 16.10
N SER A 281 9.21 10.45 15.51
CA SER A 281 10.38 9.89 16.22
C SER A 281 10.74 10.68 17.48
N ARG A 282 10.43 11.98 17.53
CA ARG A 282 10.73 12.88 18.64
C ARG A 282 9.54 13.07 19.60
N SER A 283 8.34 13.25 19.06
CA SER A 283 7.14 13.59 19.83
C SER A 283 6.43 12.37 20.42
N LYS A 284 6.64 11.17 19.84
CA LYS A 284 5.81 9.97 20.02
C LYS A 284 4.32 10.19 19.75
N ASP A 285 3.96 11.32 19.15
CA ASP A 285 2.60 11.72 18.82
C ASP A 285 2.35 11.44 17.34
N THR A 286 1.33 10.63 17.06
CA THR A 286 0.93 10.21 15.72
C THR A 286 -0.31 10.95 15.22
N SER A 287 -0.86 11.89 16.00
CA SER A 287 -2.08 12.60 15.66
C SER A 287 -1.91 13.54 14.48
N SER A 288 -2.97 13.68 13.68
CA SER A 288 -3.03 14.59 12.53
C SER A 288 -3.15 16.04 12.98
N THR A 289 -2.29 16.92 12.49
CA THR A 289 -2.35 18.37 12.78
C THR A 289 -3.51 19.04 12.02
N PRO A 290 -4.04 20.17 12.50
CA PRO A 290 -5.08 20.92 11.79
C PRO A 290 -4.68 21.32 10.37
N LEU A 291 -3.41 21.74 10.19
CA LEU A 291 -2.84 22.07 8.87
C LEU A 291 -2.76 20.84 7.96
N GLY A 292 -2.41 19.67 8.52
CA GLY A 292 -2.40 18.41 7.77
C GLY A 292 -3.79 18.04 7.27
N LYS A 293 -4.83 18.17 8.11
CA LYS A 293 -6.23 17.92 7.71
C LYS A 293 -6.70 18.90 6.62
N LEU A 294 -6.33 20.17 6.74
CA LEU A 294 -6.64 21.18 5.74
C LEU A 294 -5.98 20.85 4.40
N ALA A 295 -4.71 20.42 4.42
CA ALA A 295 -4.00 20.01 3.21
C ALA A 295 -4.67 18.79 2.53
N VAL A 296 -5.09 17.79 3.30
CA VAL A 296 -5.86 16.63 2.78
C VAL A 296 -7.15 17.10 2.11
N GLY A 297 -7.92 17.97 2.77
CA GLY A 297 -9.17 18.52 2.22
C GLY A 297 -8.95 19.31 0.91
N LEU A 298 -7.90 20.13 0.84
CA LEU A 298 -7.53 20.83 -0.40
C LEU A 298 -7.09 19.86 -1.51
N GLY A 299 -6.46 18.75 -1.15
CA GLY A 299 -6.13 17.67 -2.09
C GLY A 299 -7.38 17.06 -2.71
N TYR A 300 -8.41 16.80 -1.89
CA TYR A 300 -9.70 16.31 -2.39
C TYR A 300 -10.36 17.31 -3.34
N ILE A 301 -10.36 18.60 -2.99
CA ILE A 301 -10.89 19.67 -3.85
C ILE A 301 -10.13 19.73 -5.18
N SER A 302 -8.80 19.64 -5.16
CA SER A 302 -7.98 19.66 -6.37
C SER A 302 -8.30 18.49 -7.31
N ILE A 303 -8.41 17.27 -6.80
CA ILE A 303 -8.83 16.11 -7.61
C ILE A 303 -10.22 16.34 -8.20
N PHE A 304 -11.16 16.86 -7.41
CA PHE A 304 -12.51 17.19 -7.86
C PHE A 304 -12.49 18.18 -9.03
N CYS A 305 -11.67 19.23 -8.95
CA CYS A 305 -11.48 20.20 -10.03
C CYS A 305 -10.92 19.56 -11.31
N PHE A 306 -10.00 18.61 -11.21
CA PHE A 306 -9.49 17.89 -12.39
C PHE A 306 -10.54 16.99 -13.02
N LEU A 307 -11.25 16.19 -12.21
CA LEU A 307 -12.27 15.27 -12.70
C LEU A 307 -13.49 16.01 -13.31
N LEU A 308 -13.83 17.19 -12.79
CA LEU A 308 -14.86 18.07 -13.37
C LEU A 308 -14.40 18.83 -14.62
N GLY A 309 -13.10 18.89 -14.91
CA GLY A 309 -12.57 19.76 -15.96
C GLY A 309 -12.67 21.26 -15.62
N PHE A 310 -12.65 21.63 -14.34
CA PHE A 310 -12.80 23.01 -13.88
C PHE A 310 -11.69 23.94 -14.43
N VAL A 311 -12.06 25.18 -14.76
CA VAL A 311 -11.15 26.17 -15.39
C VAL A 311 -9.92 26.44 -14.51
N TYR A 312 -10.10 26.56 -13.20
CA TYR A 312 -9.03 26.88 -12.25
C TYR A 312 -8.39 25.64 -11.61
N ARG A 313 -8.45 24.47 -12.25
CA ARG A 313 -7.90 23.20 -11.72
C ARG A 313 -6.43 23.29 -11.29
N TYR A 314 -5.59 24.00 -12.05
CA TYR A 314 -4.18 24.20 -11.68
C TYR A 314 -3.98 25.18 -10.52
N ALA A 315 -4.86 26.18 -10.38
CA ALA A 315 -4.83 27.05 -9.20
C ALA A 315 -5.16 26.23 -7.94
N ALA A 316 -6.20 25.39 -7.99
CA ALA A 316 -6.54 24.48 -6.90
C ALA A 316 -5.38 23.52 -6.56
N LEU A 317 -4.67 23.01 -7.57
CA LEU A 317 -3.47 22.18 -7.39
C LEU A 317 -2.35 22.93 -6.66
N TRP A 318 -2.07 24.17 -7.05
CA TRP A 318 -1.06 25.01 -6.39
C TRP A 318 -1.43 25.36 -4.96
N VAL A 319 -2.71 25.64 -4.68
CA VAL A 319 -3.19 25.86 -3.30
C VAL A 319 -2.99 24.59 -2.45
N PHE A 320 -3.29 23.41 -3.00
CA PHE A 320 -3.00 22.14 -2.35
C PHE A 320 -1.50 21.98 -2.06
N ILE A 321 -0.64 22.12 -3.08
CA ILE A 321 0.82 21.98 -2.93
C ILE A 321 1.35 22.96 -1.88
N GLY A 322 0.93 24.23 -1.90
CA GLY A 322 1.31 25.24 -0.92
C GLY A 322 0.91 24.86 0.51
N SER A 323 -0.29 24.31 0.68
CA SER A 323 -0.75 23.83 2.00
C SER A 323 0.07 22.65 2.53
N CYS A 324 0.55 21.76 1.66
CA CYS A 324 1.47 20.69 2.05
C CYS A 324 2.79 21.25 2.56
N TYR A 325 3.37 22.26 1.87
CA TYR A 325 4.60 22.91 2.33
C TYR A 325 4.43 23.64 3.67
N LEU A 326 3.29 24.29 3.90
CA LEU A 326 2.96 24.88 5.20
C LEU A 326 2.90 23.81 6.30
N SER A 327 2.29 22.66 6.03
CA SER A 327 2.26 21.55 6.99
C SER A 327 3.66 20.95 7.24
N ILE A 328 4.52 20.87 6.22
CA ILE A 328 5.91 20.43 6.36
C ILE A 328 6.68 21.38 7.27
N ALA A 329 6.57 22.69 7.02
CA ALA A 329 7.21 23.72 7.83
C ALA A 329 6.75 23.63 9.29
N TYR A 330 5.45 23.42 9.52
CA TYR A 330 4.90 23.22 10.86
C TYR A 330 5.55 22.03 11.58
N PHE A 331 5.61 20.85 10.94
CA PHE A 331 6.24 19.67 11.54
C PHE A 331 7.72 19.91 11.85
N PHE A 332 8.43 20.57 10.94
CA PHE A 332 9.85 20.86 11.11
C PHE A 332 10.09 21.81 12.29
N ILE A 333 9.37 22.93 12.36
CA ILE A 333 9.49 23.93 13.42
C ILE A 333 9.16 23.31 14.79
N PHE A 334 8.03 22.62 14.91
CA PHE A 334 7.63 22.00 16.19
C PHE A 334 8.59 20.90 16.65
N SER A 335 9.16 20.13 15.71
CA SER A 335 10.17 19.12 16.04
C SER A 335 11.47 19.71 16.60
N PHE A 336 11.77 20.99 16.31
CA PHE A 336 12.92 21.72 16.84
C PHE A 336 12.61 22.43 18.15
N ILE A 337 11.43 23.03 18.30
CA ILE A 337 11.03 23.72 19.54
C ILE A 337 10.97 22.74 20.71
N ARG A 338 10.41 21.55 20.52
CA ARG A 338 10.30 20.53 21.59
C ARG A 338 11.65 19.94 22.03
N ARG A 339 12.73 20.20 21.26
CA ARG A 339 14.11 19.82 21.60
C ARG A 339 14.73 20.74 22.66
N ARG A 340 14.14 21.91 22.93
CA ARG A 340 14.61 22.86 23.97
C ARG A 340 13.95 22.66 25.34
N THR A 341 12.91 21.83 25.43
CA THR A 341 12.10 21.65 26.65
C THR A 341 12.19 20.25 27.25
N SER A 342 13.02 19.37 26.69
CA SER A 342 13.44 18.08 27.25
C SER A 342 14.95 18.12 27.51
#